data_AF-A0A930FRU0-F1
#
_entry.id   AF-A0A930FRU0-F1
#
_cell.length_a   1.000
_cell.length_b   1.000
_cell.length_c   1.000
_cell.angle_alpha   90.00
_cell.angle_beta   90.00
_cell.angle_gamma   90.00
#
_symmetry.space_group_name_H-M   'P 1'
#
loop_
_entity.id
_entity.type
_entity.pdbx_description
1 polymer ?
#
loop_
_entity_poly.entity_id
_entity_poly.type
_entity_poly.pdbx_seq_one_letter_code
_entity_poly.pdbx_strand_id
1 'polypeptide(L)'
;MNEEILNTIYSASLEFGENFHKSILEIVEELYPYISDEEKTSTANYIEQTRDSIERYFCNQYDCKNENVDSELRKQGEKWIKDNYPWLNSENVNRALSQGMYYAWRG
;
A
#
# COMPACT_ATOMS: atom_id res chain seq x y z
N MET A 1 -11.72 8.02 -8.55
CA MET A 1 -11.70 6.54 -8.53
C MET A 1 -12.60 6.07 -7.40
N ASN A 2 -13.22 4.89 -7.53
CA ASN A 2 -14.10 4.34 -6.50
C ASN A 2 -13.26 3.80 -5.33
N GLU A 3 -13.48 4.31 -4.12
CA GLU A 3 -12.72 3.96 -2.91
C GLU A 3 -12.83 2.48 -2.53
N GLU A 4 -13.96 1.84 -2.80
CA GLU A 4 -14.16 0.40 -2.56
C GLU A 4 -13.26 -0.43 -3.47
N ILE A 5 -13.18 -0.06 -4.75
CA ILE A 5 -12.28 -0.68 -5.72
C ILE A 5 -10.84 -0.49 -5.27
N LEU A 6 -10.46 0.75 -4.91
CA LEU A 6 -9.10 1.05 -4.45
C LEU A 6 -8.71 0.23 -3.22
N ASN A 7 -9.58 0.12 -2.21
CA ASN A 7 -9.28 -0.67 -1.01
C ASN A 7 -9.16 -2.16 -1.29
N THR A 8 -10.03 -2.70 -2.14
CA THR A 8 -10.00 -4.12 -2.50
C THR A 8 -8.72 -4.45 -3.25
N ILE A 9 -8.35 -3.66 -4.26
CA ILE A 9 -7.12 -3.85 -5.03
C ILE A 9 -5.89 -3.64 -4.16
N TYR A 10 -5.87 -2.61 -3.33
CA TYR A 10 -4.77 -2.37 -2.40
C TYR A 10 -4.57 -3.57 -1.47
N SER A 11 -5.65 -4.03 -0.83
CA SER A 11 -5.63 -5.21 0.04
C SER A 11 -5.05 -6.44 -0.66
N ALA A 12 -5.56 -6.76 -1.85
CA ALA A 12 -5.11 -7.91 -2.65
C ALA A 12 -3.64 -7.78 -3.06
N SER A 13 -3.19 -6.57 -3.42
CA SER A 13 -1.80 -6.30 -3.82
C SER A 13 -0.78 -6.48 -2.69
N LEU A 14 -1.24 -6.45 -1.42
CA LEU A 14 -0.43 -6.66 -0.23
C LEU A 14 -0.46 -8.12 0.27
N GLU A 15 -1.14 -9.04 -0.41
CA GLU A 15 -1.26 -10.43 0.05
C GLU A 15 -0.02 -11.26 -0.31
N PHE A 16 0.46 -12.03 0.66
CA PHE A 16 1.39 -13.14 0.42
C PHE A 16 0.55 -14.40 0.21
N GLY A 17 0.19 -14.67 -1.04
CA GLY A 17 -0.70 -15.77 -1.41
C GLY A 17 -0.91 -15.86 -2.90
N GLU A 18 -2.15 -16.09 -3.33
CA GLU A 18 -2.52 -16.24 -4.75
C GLU A 18 -2.10 -15.04 -5.61
N ASN A 19 -2.04 -13.84 -5.02
CA ASN A 19 -1.71 -12.59 -5.70
C ASN A 19 -0.23 -12.22 -5.65
N PHE A 20 0.63 -12.97 -4.95
CA PHE A 20 2.01 -12.55 -4.67
C PHE A 20 2.89 -12.35 -5.91
N HIS A 21 2.59 -13.06 -7.00
CA HIS A 21 3.33 -12.97 -8.26
C HIS A 21 2.56 -12.26 -9.38
N LYS A 22 1.37 -11.73 -9.09
CA LYS A 22 0.55 -11.04 -10.07
C LYS A 22 0.90 -9.57 -10.09
N SER A 23 0.91 -8.98 -11.28
CA SER A 23 0.92 -7.53 -11.43
C SER A 23 -0.37 -6.94 -10.87
N ILE A 24 -0.35 -5.67 -10.48
CA ILE A 24 -1.56 -5.01 -9.99
C ILE A 24 -2.61 -4.93 -11.09
N LEU A 25 -2.19 -4.78 -12.35
CA LEU A 25 -3.09 -4.82 -13.49
C LEU A 25 -3.82 -6.16 -13.61
N GLU A 26 -3.12 -7.29 -13.48
CA GLU A 26 -3.74 -8.62 -13.47
C GLU A 26 -4.76 -8.76 -12.33
N ILE A 27 -4.44 -8.26 -11.12
CA ILE A 27 -5.36 -8.27 -9.98
C ILE A 27 -6.63 -7.45 -10.29
N VAL A 28 -6.47 -6.29 -10.95
CA VAL A 28 -7.60 -5.43 -11.34
C VAL A 28 -8.47 -6.10 -12.41
N GLU A 29 -7.84 -6.72 -13.42
CA GLU A 29 -8.54 -7.45 -14.48
C GLU A 29 -9.35 -8.63 -13.94
N GLU A 30 -8.82 -9.35 -12.95
CA GLU A 30 -9.50 -10.48 -12.32
C GLU A 30 -10.64 -10.06 -11.39
N LEU A 31 -10.44 -9.07 -10.52
CA LEU A 31 -11.43 -8.67 -9.50
C LEU A 31 -12.52 -7.74 -10.07
N TYR A 32 -12.18 -6.94 -11.08
CA TYR A 32 -13.08 -5.95 -11.67
C TYR A 32 -13.08 -6.04 -13.21
N PRO A 33 -13.48 -7.18 -13.81
CA PRO A 33 -13.42 -7.38 -15.26
C PRO A 33 -14.34 -6.45 -16.05
N TYR A 34 -15.35 -5.87 -15.38
CA TYR A 34 -16.42 -5.07 -15.98
C TYR A 34 -16.12 -3.58 -16.10
N ILE A 35 -15.07 -3.06 -15.45
CA ILE A 35 -14.67 -1.65 -15.62
C ILE A 35 -13.90 -1.48 -16.93
N SER A 36 -13.81 -0.25 -17.43
CA SER A 36 -13.12 0.01 -18.70
C SER A 36 -11.60 -0.22 -18.59
N ASP A 37 -10.93 -0.57 -19.69
CA ASP A 37 -9.49 -0.85 -19.66
C ASP A 37 -8.65 0.38 -19.26
N GLU A 38 -9.14 1.59 -19.54
CA GLU A 38 -8.56 2.84 -19.05
C GLU A 38 -8.69 2.95 -17.52
N GLU A 39 -9.85 2.61 -16.95
CA GLU A 39 -10.05 2.56 -15.50
C GLU A 39 -9.18 1.47 -14.85
N LYS A 40 -9.01 0.30 -15.49
CA LYS A 40 -8.13 -0.76 -14.98
C LYS A 40 -6.70 -0.27 -14.90
N THR A 41 -6.20 0.28 -16.00
CA THR A 41 -4.82 0.79 -16.11
C THR A 41 -4.56 1.92 -15.13
N SER A 42 -5.47 2.89 -15.04
CA SER A 42 -5.32 4.02 -14.11
C SER A 42 -5.40 3.57 -12.64
N THR A 43 -6.27 2.61 -12.31
CA THR A 43 -6.35 2.01 -10.98
C THR A 43 -5.06 1.29 -10.61
N ALA A 44 -4.54 0.42 -11.49
CA ALA A 44 -3.31 -0.33 -11.25
C ALA A 44 -2.12 0.62 -11.01
N ASN A 45 -1.92 1.58 -11.92
CA ASN A 45 -0.85 2.58 -11.81
C ASN A 45 -0.93 3.40 -10.51
N TYR A 46 -2.15 3.76 -10.09
CA TYR A 46 -2.34 4.54 -8.87
C TYR A 46 -2.02 3.73 -7.61
N ILE A 47 -2.41 2.46 -7.56
CA ILE A 47 -2.09 1.57 -6.45
C ILE A 47 -0.58 1.28 -6.39
N GLU A 48 0.08 1.04 -7.52
CA GLU A 48 1.54 0.86 -7.59
C GLU A 48 2.26 2.08 -7.02
N GLN A 49 1.93 3.28 -7.50
CA GLN A 49 2.51 4.54 -7.00
C GLN A 49 2.24 4.76 -5.51
N THR A 50 1.06 4.38 -5.02
CA THR A 50 0.70 4.49 -3.61
C THR A 50 1.59 3.59 -2.76
N ARG A 51 1.78 2.32 -3.16
CA ARG A 51 2.65 1.37 -2.45
C ARG A 51 4.09 1.87 -2.42
N ASP A 52 4.63 2.26 -3.57
CA ASP A 52 5.99 2.79 -3.70
C ASP A 52 6.22 4.01 -2.80
N SER A 53 5.24 4.91 -2.74
CA SER A 53 5.34 6.13 -1.94
C SER A 53 5.34 5.83 -0.44
N ILE A 54 4.50 4.89 0.00
CA ILE A 54 4.45 4.45 1.39
C ILE A 54 5.76 3.74 1.77
N GLU A 55 6.26 2.82 0.94
CA GLU A 55 7.51 2.12 1.20
C GLU A 55 8.69 3.10 1.30
N ARG A 56 8.82 4.02 0.34
CA ARG A 56 9.86 5.06 0.38
C ARG A 56 9.75 5.96 1.60
N TYR A 57 8.54 6.29 2.04
CA TYR A 57 8.35 7.06 3.27
C TYR A 57 9.01 6.35 4.47
N PHE A 58 8.76 5.05 4.65
CA PHE A 58 9.38 4.31 5.76
C PHE A 58 10.88 4.14 5.56
N CYS A 59 11.34 3.72 4.38
CA CYS A 59 12.77 3.51 4.11
C CYS A 59 13.61 4.78 4.33
N ASN A 60 13.08 5.97 4.00
CA ASN A 60 13.81 7.23 4.19
C ASN A 60 13.88 7.68 5.65
N GLN A 61 12.94 7.23 6.49
CA GLN A 61 12.79 7.67 7.89
C GLN A 61 13.28 6.61 8.89
N TYR A 62 13.51 5.38 8.44
CA TYR A 62 13.95 4.27 9.29
C TYR A 62 15.42 4.44 9.69
N ASP A 63 15.68 4.57 10.99
CA ASP A 63 17.03 4.62 11.56
C ASP A 63 17.38 3.27 12.18
N CYS A 64 18.18 2.47 11.47
CA CYS A 64 18.59 1.13 11.87
C CYS A 64 19.45 1.09 13.16
N LYS A 65 19.86 2.24 13.70
CA LYS A 65 20.70 2.33 14.91
C LYS A 65 19.90 2.59 16.18
N ASN A 66 18.58 2.78 16.11
CA ASN A 66 17.77 3.21 17.24
C ASN A 66 16.47 2.42 17.38
N GLU A 67 16.46 1.42 18.27
CA GLU A 67 15.31 0.55 18.55
C GLU A 67 14.07 1.30 19.08
N ASN A 68 14.22 2.53 19.60
CA ASN A 68 13.08 3.34 20.07
C ASN A 68 12.35 4.10 18.95
N VAL A 69 12.91 4.14 17.74
CA VAL A 69 12.33 4.86 16.58
C VAL A 69 11.06 4.18 16.07
N ASP A 70 10.91 2.87 16.26
CA ASP A 70 9.81 2.09 15.68
C ASP A 70 8.42 2.56 16.12
N SER A 71 8.25 2.92 17.40
CA SER A 71 6.94 3.32 17.93
C SER A 71 6.50 4.72 17.47
N GLU A 72 7.46 5.64 17.31
CA GLU A 72 7.21 7.00 16.85
C GLU A 72 7.05 7.05 15.33
N LEU A 73 7.93 6.34 14.61
CA LEU A 73 7.83 6.20 13.15
C LEU A 73 6.51 5.55 12.75
N ARG A 74 6.02 4.56 13.51
CA ARG A 74 4.69 3.97 13.26
C ARG A 74 3.56 5.01 13.39
N LYS A 75 3.58 5.85 14.43
CA LYS A 75 2.55 6.91 14.61
C LYS A 75 2.62 7.96 13.50
N GLN A 76 3.83 8.39 13.17
CA GLN A 76 4.05 9.38 12.11
C GLN A 76 3.64 8.81 10.75
N GLY A 77 3.99 7.57 10.46
CA GLY A 77 3.59 6.85 9.25
C GLY A 77 2.07 6.66 9.16
N GLU A 78 1.40 6.30 10.25
CA GLU A 78 -0.06 6.17 10.27
C GLU A 78 -0.73 7.49 9.91
N LYS A 79 -0.28 8.59 10.53
CA LYS A 79 -0.78 9.93 10.25
C LYS A 79 -0.51 10.31 8.79
N TRP A 80 0.72 10.12 8.32
CA TRP A 80 1.10 10.46 6.95
C TRP A 80 0.28 9.69 5.91
N ILE A 81 0.04 8.39 6.12
CA ILE A 81 -0.81 7.58 5.23
C ILE A 81 -2.24 8.13 5.21
N LYS A 82 -2.84 8.39 6.38
CA LYS A 82 -4.21 8.91 6.48
C LYS A 82 -4.36 10.30 5.82
N ASP A 83 -3.35 11.15 5.95
CA ASP A 83 -3.35 12.49 5.38
C ASP A 83 -3.19 12.47 3.84
N ASN A 84 -2.39 11.55 3.28
CA ASN A 84 -2.12 11.48 1.84
C ASN A 84 -3.07 10.55 1.07
N TYR A 85 -3.63 9.54 1.74
CA TYR A 85 -4.46 8.50 1.14
C TYR A 85 -5.74 8.29 1.99
N PRO A 86 -6.63 9.28 2.07
CA PRO A 86 -7.81 9.25 2.95
C PRO A 86 -8.81 8.14 2.59
N TRP A 87 -8.72 7.60 1.37
CA TRP A 87 -9.53 6.48 0.93
C TRP A 87 -9.10 5.15 1.56
N LEU A 88 -7.88 5.01 2.08
CA LEU A 88 -7.43 3.76 2.71
C LEU A 88 -8.22 3.52 4.00
N ASN A 89 -8.89 2.37 4.07
CA ASN A 89 -9.58 1.95 5.28
C ASN A 89 -8.59 1.58 6.39
N SER A 90 -9.08 1.48 7.62
CA SER A 90 -8.24 1.22 8.80
C SER A 90 -7.46 -0.08 8.71
N GLU A 91 -7.99 -1.10 8.03
CA GLU A 91 -7.30 -2.38 7.86
C GLU A 91 -6.10 -2.22 6.92
N ASN A 92 -6.32 -1.62 5.75
CA ASN A 92 -5.27 -1.37 4.77
C ASN A 92 -4.21 -0.40 5.29
N VAL A 93 -4.58 0.60 6.10
CA VAL A 93 -3.60 1.44 6.82
C VAL A 93 -2.69 0.59 7.71
N ASN A 94 -3.26 -0.32 8.50
CA ASN A 94 -2.48 -1.20 9.38
C ASN A 94 -1.57 -2.16 8.60
N ARG A 95 -2.04 -2.69 7.47
CA ARG A 95 -1.23 -3.55 6.59
C ARG A 95 -0.10 -2.76 5.94
N ALA A 96 -0.39 -1.57 5.43
CA ALA A 96 0.59 -0.65 4.85
C ALA A 96 1.69 -0.28 5.85
N LEU A 97 1.32 0.08 7.08
CA LEU A 97 2.25 0.34 8.19
C LEU A 97 3.17 -0.86 8.45
N SER A 98 2.59 -2.05 8.54
CA SER A 98 3.33 -3.26 8.91
C SER A 98 4.31 -3.67 7.80
N GLN A 99 3.89 -3.59 6.53
CA GLN A 99 4.78 -3.88 5.40
C GLN A 99 5.84 -2.82 5.21
N GLY A 100 5.49 -1.54 5.29
CA GLY A 100 6.46 -0.44 5.17
C GLY A 100 7.56 -0.53 6.22
N MET A 101 7.21 -0.78 7.48
CA MET A 101 8.18 -1.02 8.55
C MET A 101 9.03 -2.27 8.30
N TYR A 102 8.41 -3.37 7.85
CA TYR A 102 9.11 -4.61 7.55
C TYR A 102 10.14 -4.43 6.43
N TYR A 103 9.76 -3.78 5.33
CA TYR A 103 10.68 -3.53 4.21
C TYR A 103 11.78 -2.55 4.59
N ALA A 104 11.47 -1.51 5.36
CA ALA A 104 12.48 -0.57 5.85
C ALA A 104 13.49 -1.24 6.81
N TRP A 105 13.06 -2.22 7.61
CA TRP A 105 13.95 -3.03 8.44
C TRP A 105 14.79 -4.04 7.65
N ARG A 106 14.25 -4.60 6.56
CA ARG A 106 14.92 -5.59 5.71
C ARG A 106 15.86 -4.97 4.67
N GLY A 107 15.66 -3.69 4.35
CA GLY A 107 16.41 -2.90 3.37
C GLY A 107 17.85 -2.62 3.77
#